data_AF-A0A8S3E1C5-F1
#
_entry.id   AF-A0A8S3E1C5-F1
#
_cell.length_a   1.000
_cell.length_b   1.000
_cell.length_c   1.000
_cell.angle_alpha   90.00
_cell.angle_beta   90.00
_cell.angle_gamma   90.00
#
_symmetry.space_group_name_H-M   'P 1'
#
loop_
_entity.id
_entity.type
_entity.pdbx_description
1 polymer ?
#
loop_
_entity_poly.entity_id
_entity_poly.type
_entity_poly.pdbx_seq_one_letter_code
_entity_poly.pdbx_strand_id
1 'polypeptide(L)'
;LKHNDNKMTRNKTERNYSPSASTITNTSFNDDIFANLPDLSNLKDSEKQHILNVLGRDENLRSKHLSRFMQLRKDVNDLEQQIQPKSSSACARCHTEFGFLFNTGATCPKCSERVCKQCRLLYNVNDSGWLCQLCCKQMQLLSYSGEWIYSSRSNLRKDSLTTSEIIRKSLVPSVSVLS
;
A
#
# COMPACT_ATOMS: atom_id res chain seq x y z
N LEU A 1 5.98 10.41 57.14
CA LEU A 1 5.97 11.70 56.40
C LEU A 1 6.57 11.49 55.02
N LYS A 2 5.73 11.68 53.98
CA LYS A 2 6.02 11.97 52.56
C LYS A 2 6.69 10.87 51.71
N HIS A 3 5.84 10.16 50.96
CA HIS A 3 6.08 9.66 49.61
C HIS A 3 6.55 10.79 48.66
N ASN A 4 7.36 10.44 47.65
CA ASN A 4 7.26 11.09 46.34
C ASN A 4 7.80 10.19 45.22
N ASP A 5 6.89 9.40 44.63
CA ASP A 5 7.05 8.76 43.32
C ASP A 5 6.64 9.76 42.25
N ASN A 6 7.55 10.19 41.37
CA ASN A 6 7.20 11.05 40.25
C ASN A 6 6.84 10.20 39.02
N LYS A 7 5.55 9.87 38.94
CA LYS A 7 4.88 9.13 37.88
C LYS A 7 4.54 10.09 36.73
N MET A 8 5.30 10.07 35.63
CA MET A 8 4.87 10.70 34.37
C MET A 8 3.77 9.85 33.72
N THR A 9 2.51 10.19 34.00
CA THR A 9 1.35 9.66 33.32
C THR A 9 1.19 10.34 31.95
N ARG A 10 1.33 9.57 30.87
CA ARG A 10 1.00 10.01 29.50
C ARG A 10 -0.52 9.95 29.33
N ASN A 11 -1.15 11.12 29.20
CA ASN A 11 -2.60 11.27 29.08
C ASN A 11 -3.15 10.52 27.85
N LYS A 12 -4.15 9.68 28.10
CA LYS A 12 -4.97 8.96 27.13
C LYS A 12 -6.13 9.88 26.73
N THR A 13 -6.03 10.58 25.61
CA THR A 13 -7.18 11.29 25.03
C THR A 13 -7.99 10.31 24.19
N GLU A 14 -9.04 9.78 24.80
CA GLU A 14 -10.11 9.04 24.11
C GLU A 14 -10.87 10.03 23.22
N ARG A 15 -10.70 9.92 21.90
CA ARG A 15 -11.52 10.66 20.93
C ARG A 15 -12.81 9.87 20.70
N ASN A 16 -13.87 10.33 21.36
CA ASN A 16 -15.24 9.90 21.13
C ASN A 16 -15.65 10.23 19.68
N TYR A 17 -16.01 9.21 18.91
CA TYR A 17 -16.60 9.34 17.57
C TYR A 17 -18.13 9.37 17.71
N SER A 18 -18.72 10.54 17.44
CA SER A 18 -20.17 10.70 17.27
C SER A 18 -20.47 10.86 15.77
N PRO A 19 -21.42 10.11 15.18
CA PRO A 19 -21.78 10.29 13.79
C PRO A 19 -22.85 11.39 13.67
N SER A 20 -22.43 12.62 13.40
CA SER A 20 -23.35 13.67 12.94
C SER A 20 -23.50 13.55 11.42
N ALA A 21 -24.67 13.08 10.99
CA ALA A 21 -25.12 13.10 9.61
C ALA A 21 -25.11 14.55 9.10
N SER A 22 -24.18 14.87 8.22
CA SER A 22 -24.25 16.06 7.37
C SER A 22 -24.24 15.59 5.93
N THR A 23 -25.42 15.69 5.31
CA THR A 23 -25.62 15.53 3.87
C THR A 23 -24.80 16.60 3.16
N ILE A 24 -23.60 16.26 2.71
CA ILE A 24 -22.83 17.09 1.79
C ILE A 24 -23.37 16.79 0.40
N THR A 25 -24.23 17.67 -0.10
CA THR A 25 -24.68 17.66 -1.49
C THR A 25 -23.49 17.95 -2.40
N ASN A 26 -22.98 16.89 -3.04
CA ASN A 26 -21.84 16.87 -3.97
C ASN A 26 -22.16 17.50 -5.33
N THR A 27 -22.86 18.64 -5.35
CA THR A 27 -23.31 19.28 -6.60
C THR A 27 -22.31 20.30 -7.15
N SER A 28 -21.63 21.09 -6.32
CA SER A 28 -20.75 22.18 -6.82
C SER A 28 -19.34 21.78 -7.26
N PHE A 29 -18.83 20.59 -6.92
CA PHE A 29 -17.50 20.13 -7.37
C PHE A 29 -17.52 19.46 -8.75
N ASN A 30 -18.69 19.05 -9.22
CA ASN A 30 -18.81 18.34 -10.50
C ASN A 30 -18.81 19.31 -11.68
N ASP A 31 -19.34 20.52 -11.53
CA ASP A 31 -19.54 21.47 -12.64
C ASP A 31 -18.21 22.02 -13.22
N ASP A 32 -17.21 22.29 -12.38
CA ASP A 32 -15.89 22.79 -12.82
C ASP A 32 -15.04 21.74 -13.56
N ILE A 33 -15.31 20.46 -13.30
CA ILE A 33 -14.61 19.33 -13.96
C ILE A 33 -15.12 19.15 -15.39
N PHE A 34 -16.42 19.29 -15.62
CA PHE A 34 -16.99 19.15 -16.97
C PHE A 34 -16.59 20.29 -17.90
N ALA A 35 -16.33 21.49 -17.36
CA ALA A 35 -15.90 22.66 -18.12
C ALA A 35 -14.45 22.56 -18.68
N ASN A 36 -13.63 21.63 -18.20
CA ASN A 36 -12.21 21.48 -18.59
C ASN A 36 -11.86 20.12 -19.21
N LEU A 37 -12.87 19.38 -19.70
CA LEU A 37 -12.64 18.12 -20.41
C LEU A 37 -12.04 18.40 -21.80
N PRO A 38 -11.02 17.64 -22.23
CA PRO A 38 -10.49 17.74 -23.58
C PRO A 38 -11.57 17.42 -24.63
N ASP A 39 -11.65 18.24 -25.67
CA ASP A 39 -12.55 17.97 -26.79
C ASP A 39 -12.03 16.78 -27.62
N LEU A 40 -12.83 15.73 -27.68
CA LEU A 40 -12.55 14.50 -28.42
C LEU A 40 -13.56 14.27 -29.57
N SER A 41 -14.26 15.31 -29.99
CA SER A 41 -15.27 15.28 -31.06
C SER A 41 -14.71 14.79 -32.41
N ASN A 42 -13.45 15.11 -32.71
CA ASN A 42 -12.75 14.72 -33.94
C ASN A 42 -12.40 13.23 -34.04
N LEU A 43 -12.60 12.46 -32.97
CA LEU A 43 -12.37 11.02 -33.00
C LEU A 43 -13.56 10.28 -33.62
N LYS A 44 -13.26 9.34 -34.51
CA LYS A 44 -14.25 8.39 -35.02
C LYS A 44 -14.71 7.45 -33.92
N ASP A 45 -15.90 6.88 -34.06
CA ASP A 45 -16.42 5.93 -33.06
C ASP A 45 -15.50 4.72 -32.87
N SER A 46 -14.87 4.22 -33.94
CA SER A 46 -13.89 3.14 -33.84
C SER A 46 -12.66 3.52 -33.01
N GLU A 47 -12.20 4.77 -33.10
CA GLU A 47 -11.05 5.28 -32.33
C GLU A 47 -11.44 5.47 -30.86
N LYS A 48 -12.65 6.01 -30.60
CA LYS A 48 -13.20 6.11 -29.24
C LYS A 48 -13.32 4.74 -28.57
N GLN A 49 -13.86 3.75 -29.29
CA GLN A 49 -13.95 2.36 -28.81
C GLN A 49 -12.57 1.75 -28.55
N HIS A 50 -11.58 2.05 -29.39
CA HIS A 50 -10.21 1.59 -29.16
C HIS A 50 -9.62 2.19 -27.88
N ILE A 51 -9.80 3.49 -27.65
CA ILE A 51 -9.32 4.16 -26.42
C ILE A 51 -10.04 3.59 -25.19
N LEU A 52 -11.36 3.38 -25.24
CA LEU A 52 -12.11 2.77 -24.14
C LEU A 52 -11.59 1.36 -23.79
N ASN A 53 -11.24 0.56 -24.80
CA ASN A 53 -10.64 -0.76 -24.57
C ASN A 53 -9.24 -0.65 -23.91
N VAL A 54 -8.40 0.30 -24.36
CA VAL A 54 -7.10 0.57 -23.70
C VAL A 54 -7.30 0.98 -22.25
N LEU A 55 -8.23 1.90 -21.96
CA LEU A 55 -8.54 2.34 -20.60
C LEU A 55 -9.08 1.19 -19.72
N GLY A 56 -9.94 0.33 -20.28
CA GLY A 56 -10.46 -0.84 -19.57
C GLY A 56 -9.37 -1.86 -19.24
N ARG A 57 -8.42 -2.08 -20.15
CA ARG A 57 -7.25 -2.94 -19.89
C ARG A 57 -6.31 -2.35 -18.84
N ASP A 58 -6.04 -1.04 -18.90
CA ASP A 58 -5.26 -0.33 -17.87
C ASP A 58 -5.90 -0.47 -16.49
N GLU A 59 -7.21 -0.25 -16.40
CA GLU A 59 -7.98 -0.41 -15.16
C GLU A 59 -7.94 -1.85 -14.62
N ASN A 60 -8.04 -2.85 -15.49
CA ASN A 60 -7.88 -4.25 -15.09
C ASN A 60 -6.48 -4.54 -14.54
N LEU A 61 -5.44 -4.02 -15.18
CA LEU A 61 -4.06 -4.16 -14.72
C LEU A 61 -3.85 -3.47 -13.37
N ARG A 62 -4.33 -2.24 -13.21
CA ARG A 62 -4.27 -1.49 -11.94
C ARG A 62 -5.03 -2.21 -10.82
N SER A 63 -6.17 -2.81 -11.12
CA SER A 63 -6.95 -3.61 -10.16
C SER A 63 -6.18 -4.85 -9.71
N LYS A 64 -5.61 -5.61 -10.65
CA LYS A 64 -4.76 -6.78 -10.33
C LYS A 64 -3.53 -6.39 -9.50
N HIS A 65 -2.90 -5.29 -9.86
CA HIS A 65 -1.77 -4.74 -9.13
C HIS A 65 -2.16 -4.39 -7.69
N LEU A 66 -3.29 -3.68 -7.50
CA LEU A 66 -3.81 -3.34 -6.17
C LEU A 66 -4.12 -4.60 -5.34
N SER A 67 -4.78 -5.60 -5.92
CA SER A 67 -5.07 -6.86 -5.23
C SER A 67 -3.79 -7.57 -4.76
N ARG A 68 -2.76 -7.63 -5.63
CA ARG A 68 -1.45 -8.21 -5.25
C ARG A 68 -0.74 -7.39 -4.18
N PHE A 69 -0.81 -6.06 -4.25
CA PHE A 69 -0.26 -5.16 -3.24
C PHE A 69 -0.95 -5.38 -1.88
N MET A 70 -2.28 -5.46 -1.85
CA MET A 70 -3.05 -5.70 -0.63
C MET A 70 -2.76 -7.07 -0.03
N GLN A 71 -2.63 -8.11 -0.86
CA GLN A 71 -2.22 -9.44 -0.39
C GLN A 71 -0.82 -9.41 0.23
N LEU A 72 0.15 -8.78 -0.42
CA LEU A 72 1.50 -8.65 0.12
C LEU A 72 1.52 -7.86 1.44
N ARG A 73 0.67 -6.84 1.56
CA ARG A 73 0.53 -6.04 2.79
C ARG A 73 -0.05 -6.88 3.93
N LYS A 74 -1.05 -7.71 3.62
CA LYS A 74 -1.61 -8.66 4.58
C LYS A 74 -0.55 -9.66 5.06
N ASP A 75 0.19 -10.27 4.14
CA ASP A 75 1.26 -11.22 4.48
C ASP A 75 2.31 -10.61 5.42
N VAL A 76 2.69 -9.34 5.19
CA VAL A 76 3.62 -8.61 6.06
C VAL A 76 3.03 -8.42 7.45
N ASN A 77 1.79 -7.93 7.53
CA ASN A 77 1.11 -7.72 8.81
C ASN A 77 0.95 -9.04 9.59
N ASP A 78 0.59 -10.13 8.92
CA ASP A 78 0.44 -11.44 9.56
C ASP A 78 1.79 -11.93 10.13
N LEU A 79 2.89 -11.73 9.39
CA LEU A 79 4.25 -12.04 9.85
C LEU A 79 4.72 -11.13 11.00
N GLU A 80 4.23 -9.90 11.08
CA GLU A 80 4.51 -8.99 12.20
C GLU A 80 3.73 -9.38 13.47
N GLN A 81 2.46 -9.76 13.32
CA GLN A 81 1.61 -10.18 14.45
C GLN A 81 2.04 -11.53 15.03
N GLN A 82 2.64 -12.41 14.22
CA GLN A 82 3.20 -13.66 14.70
C GLN A 82 4.46 -13.47 15.56
N ILE A 83 5.02 -12.26 15.69
CA ILE A 83 6.19 -11.99 16.53
C ILE A 83 5.76 -11.97 18.01
N GLN A 84 5.81 -13.14 18.66
CA GLN A 84 5.69 -13.30 20.11
C GLN A 84 6.94 -12.75 20.86
N PRO A 85 6.86 -12.49 22.18
CA PRO A 85 7.97 -11.93 22.95
C PRO A 85 9.28 -12.70 22.74
N LYS A 86 10.33 -11.93 22.47
CA LYS A 86 11.66 -12.34 21.98
C LYS A 86 12.34 -13.33 22.93
N SER A 87 12.26 -14.63 22.67
CA SER A 87 13.22 -15.59 23.24
C SER A 87 14.47 -15.61 22.35
N SER A 88 15.65 -15.41 22.94
CA SER A 88 16.93 -15.44 22.20
C SER A 88 17.29 -16.86 21.70
N SER A 89 16.55 -17.87 22.17
CA SER A 89 16.72 -19.29 21.89
C SER A 89 15.96 -19.79 20.65
N ALA A 90 15.10 -18.99 20.03
CA ALA A 90 14.30 -19.42 18.88
C ALA A 90 14.31 -18.44 17.70
N CYS A 91 13.97 -18.95 16.51
CA CYS A 91 13.86 -18.14 15.30
C CYS A 91 12.76 -17.08 15.44
N ALA A 92 13.10 -15.79 15.23
CA ALA A 92 12.16 -14.67 15.32
C ALA A 92 11.05 -14.64 14.24
N ARG A 93 10.95 -15.69 13.40
CA ARG A 93 9.99 -15.79 12.30
C ARG A 93 9.12 -17.03 12.38
N CYS A 94 9.73 -18.21 12.50
CA CYS A 94 9.01 -19.48 12.58
C CYS A 94 8.96 -20.07 14.00
N HIS A 95 9.58 -19.41 14.98
CA HIS A 95 9.65 -19.83 16.40
C HIS A 95 10.28 -21.20 16.66
N THR A 96 10.87 -21.83 15.64
CA THR A 96 11.65 -23.05 15.82
C THR A 96 12.88 -22.75 16.67
N GLU A 97 13.06 -23.54 17.73
CA GLU A 97 14.23 -23.43 18.61
C GLU A 97 15.53 -23.63 17.84
N PHE A 98 16.55 -22.88 18.26
CA PHE A 98 17.89 -23.03 17.74
C PHE A 98 18.54 -24.28 18.36
N GLY A 99 19.04 -25.14 17.49
CA GLY A 99 19.79 -26.32 17.89
C GLY A 99 21.26 -25.96 18.12
N PHE A 100 21.92 -26.72 18.99
CA PHE A 100 23.33 -26.52 19.32
C PHE A 100 24.27 -26.74 18.11
N LEU A 101 23.94 -27.70 17.22
CA LEU A 101 24.82 -28.12 16.12
C LEU A 101 24.38 -27.63 14.72
N PHE A 102 23.08 -27.64 14.40
CA PHE A 102 22.62 -27.46 13.00
C PHE A 102 21.71 -26.25 12.76
N ASN A 103 21.19 -25.62 13.81
CA ASN A 103 20.29 -24.47 13.69
C ASN A 103 20.75 -23.34 14.63
N THR A 104 21.98 -22.85 14.45
CA THR A 104 22.53 -21.74 15.26
C THR A 104 21.94 -20.38 14.91
N GLY A 105 21.10 -20.27 13.87
CA GLY A 105 20.52 -18.98 13.47
C GLY A 105 21.56 -17.95 12.98
N ALA A 106 21.10 -16.82 12.47
CA ALA A 106 21.95 -15.68 12.13
C ALA A 106 21.12 -14.40 12.19
N THR A 107 21.79 -13.28 12.47
CA THR A 107 21.15 -11.98 12.63
C THR A 107 20.87 -11.34 11.27
N CYS A 108 19.62 -10.94 11.04
CA CYS A 108 19.21 -10.25 9.81
C CYS A 108 19.92 -8.88 9.72
N PRO A 109 20.63 -8.55 8.62
CA PRO A 109 21.35 -7.27 8.48
C PRO A 109 20.47 -6.02 8.58
N LYS A 110 19.17 -6.13 8.28
CA LYS A 110 18.23 -4.99 8.27
C LYS A 110 17.51 -4.75 9.60
N CYS A 111 17.09 -5.81 10.29
CA CYS A 111 16.26 -5.69 11.50
C CYS A 111 16.90 -6.26 12.76
N SER A 112 18.12 -6.80 12.66
CA SER A 112 18.89 -7.35 13.78
C SER A 112 18.24 -8.50 14.56
N GLU A 113 17.18 -9.10 14.01
CA GLU A 113 16.54 -10.29 14.60
C GLU A 113 17.23 -11.59 14.14
N ARG A 114 17.37 -12.57 15.04
CA ARG A 114 18.00 -13.86 14.77
C ARG A 114 17.03 -14.83 14.10
N VAL A 115 17.40 -15.38 12.94
CA VAL A 115 16.54 -16.27 12.14
C VAL A 115 17.24 -17.55 11.68
N CYS A 116 16.48 -18.64 11.59
CA CYS A 116 16.94 -19.93 11.07
C CYS A 116 17.26 -19.83 9.56
N LYS A 117 18.00 -20.79 9.02
CA LYS A 117 18.41 -20.80 7.60
C LYS A 117 17.21 -20.77 6.64
N GLN A 118 16.11 -21.46 6.98
CA GLN A 118 14.87 -21.51 6.18
C GLN A 118 14.14 -20.16 6.08
N CYS A 119 14.31 -19.27 7.07
CA CYS A 119 13.68 -17.95 7.08
C CYS A 119 14.55 -16.86 6.42
N ARG A 120 15.66 -17.24 5.78
CA ARG A 120 16.56 -16.35 5.04
C ARG A 120 16.23 -16.41 3.56
N LEU A 121 16.12 -15.25 2.94
CA LEU A 121 15.91 -15.11 1.51
C LEU A 121 17.07 -14.31 0.92
N LEU A 122 17.61 -14.79 -0.19
CA LEU A 122 18.55 -14.03 -1.00
C LEU A 122 17.79 -12.88 -1.66
N TYR A 123 18.32 -11.67 -1.56
CA TYR A 123 17.68 -10.48 -2.13
C TYR A 123 18.47 -9.88 -3.30
N ASN A 124 19.71 -10.33 -3.52
CA ASN A 124 20.53 -10.00 -4.67
C ASN A 124 21.15 -11.30 -5.23
N VAL A 125 21.16 -11.45 -6.56
CA VAL A 125 21.75 -12.61 -7.25
C VAL A 125 23.26 -12.44 -7.41
N ASN A 126 23.75 -11.20 -7.42
CA ASN A 126 25.15 -10.84 -7.69
C ASN A 126 25.95 -10.50 -6.42
N ASP A 127 25.30 -9.96 -5.39
CA ASP A 127 25.85 -9.91 -4.03
C ASP A 127 25.20 -11.01 -3.22
N SER A 128 26.01 -11.86 -2.59
CA SER A 128 25.62 -12.98 -1.72
C SER A 128 24.92 -12.57 -0.41
N GLY A 129 24.19 -11.46 -0.43
CA GLY A 129 23.42 -10.93 0.69
C GLY A 129 22.08 -11.64 0.89
N TRP A 130 21.72 -11.83 2.16
CA TRP A 130 20.44 -12.37 2.57
C TRP A 130 19.74 -11.43 3.54
N LEU A 131 18.41 -11.49 3.57
CA LEU A 131 17.56 -10.83 4.57
C LEU A 131 16.58 -11.86 5.14
N CYS A 132 15.99 -11.57 6.29
CA CYS A 132 14.87 -12.38 6.76
C CYS A 132 13.63 -12.19 5.86
N GLN A 133 12.76 -13.19 5.83
CA GLN A 133 11.56 -13.17 4.99
C GLN A 133 10.68 -11.92 5.16
N LEU A 134 10.54 -11.40 6.38
CA LEU A 134 9.79 -10.17 6.63
C LEU A 134 10.46 -8.97 5.96
N CYS A 135 11.78 -8.82 6.14
CA CYS A 135 12.54 -7.71 5.55
C CYS A 135 12.49 -7.72 4.02
N CYS A 136 12.53 -8.91 3.40
CA CYS A 136 12.32 -9.06 1.96
C CYS A 136 10.91 -8.65 1.53
N LYS A 137 9.86 -9.14 2.19
CA LYS A 137 8.47 -8.75 1.87
C LYS A 137 8.23 -7.25 2.08
N GLN A 138 8.82 -6.64 3.11
CA GLN A 138 8.76 -5.19 3.32
C GLN A 138 9.44 -4.42 2.19
N MET A 139 10.58 -4.91 1.69
CA MET A 139 11.27 -4.30 0.55
C MET A 139 10.46 -4.45 -0.74
N GLN A 140 9.81 -5.61 -0.92
CA GLN A 140 8.88 -5.82 -2.03
C GLN A 140 7.70 -4.84 -1.95
N LEU A 141 7.11 -4.59 -0.77
CA LEU A 141 6.05 -3.59 -0.61
C LEU A 141 6.48 -2.20 -1.05
N LEU A 142 7.68 -1.77 -0.67
CA LEU A 142 8.23 -0.47 -1.08
C LEU A 142 8.47 -0.40 -2.60
N SER A 143 8.88 -1.51 -3.21
CA SER A 143 9.06 -1.59 -4.67
C SER A 143 7.71 -1.55 -5.40
N TYR A 144 6.73 -2.28 -4.86
CA TYR A 144 5.39 -2.44 -5.44
C TYR A 144 4.49 -1.22 -5.21
N SER A 145 4.71 -0.43 -4.16
CA SER A 145 3.96 0.81 -3.93
C SER A 145 4.23 1.85 -5.03
N GLY A 146 5.37 1.75 -5.72
CA GLY A 146 5.77 2.73 -6.73
C GLY A 146 6.01 4.11 -6.15
N GLU A 147 6.07 4.26 -4.81
CA GLU A 147 6.29 5.56 -4.16
C GLU A 147 7.60 6.20 -4.61
N TRP A 148 8.61 5.40 -4.95
CA TRP A 148 9.88 5.88 -5.53
C TRP A 148 9.71 6.59 -6.88
N ILE A 149 8.62 6.32 -7.62
CA ILE A 149 8.30 6.96 -8.91
C ILE A 149 7.63 8.33 -8.69
N TYR A 150 6.87 8.46 -7.61
CA TYR A 150 6.05 9.65 -7.32
C TYR A 150 6.63 10.54 -6.19
N SER A 151 7.65 10.08 -5.46
CA SER A 151 8.29 10.83 -4.37
C SER A 151 8.93 12.14 -4.85
N SER A 152 9.34 12.22 -6.12
CA SER A 152 9.83 13.42 -6.79
C SER A 152 8.71 14.32 -7.36
N ARG A 153 7.44 13.89 -7.32
CA ARG A 153 6.25 14.64 -7.81
C ARG A 153 5.34 15.08 -6.66
N SER A 154 5.94 15.65 -5.60
CA SER A 154 5.30 16.07 -4.34
C SER A 154 4.17 17.12 -4.44
N ASN A 155 3.69 17.45 -5.64
CA ASN A 155 2.63 18.45 -5.86
C ASN A 155 1.39 17.92 -6.61
N LEU A 156 1.24 16.61 -6.81
CA LEU A 156 -0.01 16.06 -7.34
C LEU A 156 -1.09 16.10 -6.25
N ARG A 157 -2.00 17.08 -6.36
CA ARG A 157 -3.19 17.21 -5.53
C ARG A 157 -3.96 15.87 -5.54
N LYS A 158 -4.17 15.29 -4.36
CA LYS A 158 -4.88 14.00 -4.18
C LYS A 158 -6.35 14.04 -4.59
N ASP A 159 -6.88 15.24 -4.81
CA ASP A 159 -8.30 15.47 -5.14
C ASP A 159 -8.52 15.72 -6.65
N SER A 160 -7.48 15.57 -7.48
CA SER A 160 -7.55 15.76 -8.93
C SER A 160 -7.77 14.43 -9.65
N LEU A 161 -8.74 14.38 -10.55
CA LEU A 161 -8.97 13.23 -11.43
C LEU A 161 -7.69 12.87 -12.17
N THR A 162 -7.43 11.57 -12.28
CA THR A 162 -6.35 11.06 -13.13
C THR A 162 -6.66 11.36 -14.59
N THR A 163 -5.61 11.48 -15.42
CA THR A 163 -5.76 11.67 -16.87
C THR A 163 -6.69 10.62 -17.49
N SER A 164 -6.58 9.36 -17.08
CA SER A 164 -7.45 8.27 -17.56
C SER A 164 -8.93 8.50 -17.23
N GLU A 165 -9.25 9.09 -16.07
CA GLU A 165 -10.63 9.44 -15.69
C GLU A 165 -11.15 10.63 -16.49
N ILE A 166 -10.32 11.64 -16.73
CA ILE A 166 -10.65 12.80 -17.58
C ILE A 166 -10.96 12.33 -18.99
N ILE A 167 -10.10 11.50 -19.60
CA ILE A 167 -10.32 10.97 -20.95
C ILE A 167 -11.59 10.09 -20.98
N ARG A 168 -11.80 9.22 -19.98
CA ARG A 168 -13.02 8.39 -19.91
C ARG A 168 -14.29 9.24 -19.86
N LYS A 169 -14.31 10.28 -19.02
CA LYS A 169 -15.43 11.24 -18.91
C LYS A 169 -15.64 12.06 -20.19
N SER A 170 -14.59 12.31 -20.96
CA SER A 170 -14.66 13.03 -22.24
C SER A 170 -15.21 12.13 -23.37
N LEU A 171 -14.93 10.83 -23.32
CA LEU A 171 -15.37 9.85 -24.32
C LEU A 171 -16.80 9.34 -24.12
N VAL A 172 -17.30 9.38 -22.88
CA VAL A 172 -18.68 9.03 -22.54
C VAL A 172 -19.36 10.31 -22.08
N PRO A 173 -19.96 11.11 -23.00
CA PRO A 173 -20.83 12.18 -22.60
C PRO A 173 -21.94 11.59 -21.74
N SER A 174 -22.24 12.23 -20.60
CA SER A 174 -23.35 11.89 -19.74
C SER A 174 -24.69 12.15 -20.45
N VAL A 175 -25.06 11.29 -21.40
CA VAL A 175 -26.39 11.20 -22.00
C VAL A 175 -26.69 9.72 -22.29
N SER A 176 -26.95 8.95 -21.24
CA SER A 176 -27.72 7.71 -21.31
C SER A 176 -28.40 7.44 -19.95
N VAL A 177 -29.07 8.45 -19.41
CA VAL A 177 -30.19 8.24 -18.50
C VAL A 177 -31.40 8.82 -19.25
N LEU A 178 -32.47 8.04 -19.32
CA LEU A 178 -33.70 8.22 -20.11
C LEU A 178 -33.74 7.45 -21.43
N SER A 179 -34.18 6.20 -21.35
CA SER A 179 -35.31 5.65 -22.11
C SER A 179 -35.82 4.41 -21.39
#